data_AF-A0A7C1GMC9-F1
#
_entry.id   AF-A0A7C1GMC9-F1
#
_cell.length_a   1.000
_cell.length_b   1.000
_cell.length_c   1.000
_cell.angle_alpha   90.00
_cell.angle_beta   90.00
_cell.angle_gamma   90.00
#
_symmetry.space_group_name_H-M   'P 1'
#
loop_
_entity.id
_entity.type
_entity.pdbx_description
1 polymer ?
#
loop_
_entity_poly.entity_id
_entity_poly.type
_entity_poly.pdbx_seq_one_letter_code
_entity_poly.pdbx_strand_id
1 'polypeptide(L)'
;MISIRSIFHSKIVWVIILLLILYIVFLFSDKYARTLQLKEDIKRLESEIEELKMKNNNLSEEVESLKSDKSVEKIAREELGLTKPDEILIKGIEK
;
A
#
# COMPACT_ATOMS: atom_id res chain seq x y z
N MET A 1 -6.73 -65.01 2.15
CA MET A 1 -7.72 -64.01 2.62
C MET A 1 -7.16 -63.39 3.89
N ILE A 2 -6.55 -62.20 3.78
CA ILE A 2 -5.73 -61.62 4.84
C ILE A 2 -6.63 -61.31 6.04
N SER A 3 -6.30 -61.89 7.19
CA SER A 3 -7.08 -61.89 8.43
C SER A 3 -7.09 -60.51 9.10
N ILE A 4 -7.93 -59.62 8.59
CA ILE A 4 -8.09 -58.23 9.03
C ILE A 4 -8.52 -58.10 10.51
N ARG A 5 -9.07 -59.15 11.12
CA ARG A 5 -9.72 -59.09 12.45
C ARG A 5 -8.77 -58.90 13.65
N SER A 6 -7.50 -59.33 13.56
CA SER A 6 -6.56 -59.29 14.69
C SER A 6 -5.63 -58.06 14.70
N ILE A 7 -5.57 -57.33 13.59
CA ILE A 7 -4.76 -56.10 13.47
C ILE A 7 -5.39 -54.97 14.31
N PHE A 8 -6.69 -55.05 14.59
CA PHE A 8 -7.47 -54.07 15.38
C PHE A 8 -7.30 -54.15 16.91
N HIS A 9 -6.33 -54.88 17.45
CA HIS A 9 -6.12 -54.92 18.90
C HIS A 9 -5.16 -53.84 19.39
N SER A 10 -5.76 -52.83 20.05
CA SER A 10 -5.28 -51.81 21.01
C SER A 10 -3.97 -51.03 20.76
N LYS A 11 -2.96 -51.55 20.07
CA LYS A 11 -1.69 -50.85 19.83
C LYS A 11 -1.59 -50.32 18.40
N ILE A 12 -1.99 -51.10 17.38
CA ILE A 12 -1.99 -50.63 15.99
C ILE A 12 -2.95 -49.45 15.81
N VAL A 13 -4.15 -49.53 16.39
CA VAL A 13 -5.15 -48.47 16.25
C VAL A 13 -4.65 -47.17 16.86
N TRP A 14 -3.96 -47.26 18.00
CA TRP A 14 -3.32 -46.11 18.63
C TRP A 14 -2.15 -45.55 17.82
N VAL A 15 -1.36 -46.40 17.16
CA VAL A 15 -0.29 -45.95 16.24
C VAL A 15 -0.89 -45.23 15.03
N ILE A 16 -1.98 -45.74 14.47
CA ILE A 16 -2.67 -45.09 13.34
C ILE A 16 -3.26 -43.75 13.79
N ILE A 17 -3.91 -43.68 14.96
CA ILE A 17 -4.43 -42.44 15.53
C ILE A 17 -3.29 -41.42 15.76
N LEU A 18 -2.16 -41.86 16.31
CA LEU A 18 -1.00 -41.01 16.54
C LEU A 18 -0.45 -40.44 15.22
N LEU A 19 -0.33 -41.29 14.18
CA LEU A 19 0.09 -40.85 12.85
C LEU A 19 -0.90 -39.88 12.22
N LEU A 20 -2.20 -40.08 12.44
CA LEU A 20 -3.25 -39.17 11.97
C LEU A 20 -3.17 -37.81 12.66
N ILE A 21 -2.92 -37.79 13.97
CA ILE A 21 -2.72 -36.55 14.74
C ILE A 21 -1.47 -35.82 14.25
N LEU A 22 -0.34 -36.52 14.07
CA LEU A 22 0.89 -35.93 13.55
C LEU A 22 0.71 -35.38 12.13
N TYR A 23 -0.02 -36.08 11.28
CA TYR A 23 -0.34 -35.63 9.92
C TYR A 23 -1.20 -34.36 9.93
N ILE A 24 -2.22 -34.30 10.79
CA ILE A 24 -3.02 -33.10 11.01
C ILE A 24 -2.12 -31.95 11.48
N VAL A 25 -1.34 -32.14 12.55
CA VAL A 25 -0.43 -31.11 13.08
C VAL A 25 0.53 -30.59 12.01
N PHE A 26 1.11 -31.49 11.21
CA PHE A 26 2.01 -31.13 10.11
C PHE A 26 1.32 -30.28 9.02
N LEU A 27 0.08 -30.62 8.65
CA LEU A 27 -0.71 -29.83 7.70
C LEU A 27 -1.06 -28.43 8.24
N PHE A 28 -1.22 -28.30 9.57
CA PHE A 28 -1.55 -27.04 10.20
C PHE A 28 -0.32 -26.15 10.43
N SER A 29 0.88 -26.71 10.66
CA SER A 29 2.09 -25.93 10.95
C SER A 29 2.50 -24.96 9.84
N ASP A 30 2.29 -25.30 8.57
CA ASP A 30 2.68 -24.44 7.44
C ASP A 30 1.73 -23.25 7.22
N LYS A 31 0.49 -23.33 7.73
CA LYS A 31 -0.54 -22.30 7.49
C LYS A 31 -0.51 -21.14 8.48
N TYR A 32 0.05 -21.33 9.66
CA TYR A 32 0.07 -20.29 10.71
C TYR A 32 1.06 -19.15 10.40
N ALA A 33 2.24 -19.46 9.87
CA ALA A 33 3.27 -18.45 9.57
C ALA A 33 2.82 -17.47 8.47
N ARG A 34 2.16 -17.99 7.43
CA ARG A 34 1.66 -17.19 6.30
C ARG A 34 0.62 -16.15 6.73
N THR A 35 -0.24 -16.52 7.68
CA THR A 35 -1.36 -15.66 8.10
C THR A 35 -0.90 -14.45 8.91
N LEU A 36 0.18 -14.58 9.68
CA LEU A 36 0.75 -13.46 10.44
C LEU A 36 1.46 -12.46 9.52
N GLN A 37 2.28 -12.95 8.58
CA GLN A 37 2.96 -12.10 7.60
C GLN A 37 1.96 -11.33 6.73
N LEU A 38 0.91 -11.98 6.26
CA LEU A 38 -0.13 -11.34 5.46
C LEU A 38 -0.84 -10.19 6.21
N LYS A 39 -1.03 -10.30 7.52
CA LYS A 39 -1.64 -9.21 8.31
C LYS A 39 -0.71 -8.00 8.45
N GLU A 40 0.58 -8.23 8.64
CA GLU A 40 1.57 -7.14 8.67
C GLU A 40 1.70 -6.47 7.30
N ASP A 41 1.70 -7.26 6.23
CA ASP A 41 1.74 -6.76 4.85
C ASP A 41 0.53 -5.88 4.54
N ILE A 42 -0.68 -6.30 4.91
CA ILE A 42 -1.91 -5.51 4.75
C ILE A 42 -1.76 -4.17 5.47
N LYS A 43 -1.36 -4.18 6.75
CA LYS A 43 -1.22 -2.95 7.53
C LYS A 43 -0.19 -1.98 6.94
N ARG A 44 0.94 -2.52 6.44
CA ARG A 44 1.97 -1.71 5.77
C ARG A 44 1.44 -1.09 4.48
N LEU A 45 0.76 -1.88 3.65
CA LEU A 45 0.20 -1.41 2.38
C LEU A 45 -0.90 -0.36 2.61
N GLU A 46 -1.73 -0.52 3.63
CA GLU A 46 -2.74 0.48 4.00
C GLU A 46 -2.10 1.82 4.39
N SER A 47 -1.03 1.78 5.19
CA SER A 47 -0.26 2.98 5.56
C SER A 47 0.36 3.66 4.33
N GLU A 48 0.93 2.89 3.42
CA GLU A 48 1.54 3.40 2.18
C GLU A 48 0.49 4.06 1.27
N ILE A 49 -0.70 3.47 1.17
CA ILE A 49 -1.82 4.07 0.44
C ILE A 49 -2.23 5.41 1.05
N GLU A 50 -2.30 5.50 2.38
CA GLU A 50 -2.68 6.73 3.07
C GLU A 50 -1.64 7.84 2.86
N GLU A 51 -0.35 7.52 2.98
CA GLU A 51 0.75 8.46 2.68
C GLU A 51 0.73 8.94 1.23
N LEU A 52 0.56 8.02 0.27
CA LEU A 52 0.49 8.36 -1.14
C LEU A 52 -0.73 9.23 -1.47
N LYS A 53 -1.88 8.98 -0.83
CA LYS A 53 -3.06 9.83 -0.98
C LYS A 53 -2.83 11.23 -0.45
N MET A 54 -2.24 11.38 0.73
CA MET A 54 -1.89 12.70 1.27
C MET A 54 -0.92 13.43 0.35
N LYS A 55 0.12 12.75 -0.13
CA LYS A 55 1.08 13.34 -1.07
C LYS A 55 0.43 13.78 -2.38
N ASN A 56 -0.48 12.97 -2.92
CA ASN A 56 -1.20 13.30 -4.14
C ASN A 56 -2.11 14.52 -3.95
N ASN A 57 -2.85 14.57 -2.83
CA ASN A 57 -3.70 15.73 -2.51
C ASN A 57 -2.88 17.01 -2.40
N ASN A 58 -1.76 16.98 -1.67
CA ASN A 58 -0.87 18.14 -1.53
C ASN A 58 -0.31 18.61 -2.88
N LEU A 59 0.13 17.66 -3.73
CA LEU A 59 0.62 17.98 -5.07
C LEU A 59 -0.48 18.55 -5.96
N SER A 60 -1.72 18.05 -5.83
CA SER A 60 -2.86 18.57 -6.58
C SER A 60 -3.18 20.01 -6.18
N GLU A 61 -3.17 20.30 -4.88
CA GLU A 61 -3.34 21.67 -4.36
C GLU A 61 -2.22 22.60 -4.83
N GLU A 62 -0.97 22.13 -4.84
CA GLU A 62 0.17 22.89 -5.36
C GLU A 62 -0.01 23.20 -6.85
N VAL A 63 -0.41 22.21 -7.66
CA VAL A 63 -0.70 22.39 -9.09
C VAL A 63 -1.83 23.38 -9.32
N GLU A 64 -2.92 23.31 -8.54
CA GLU A 64 -4.01 24.28 -8.63
C GLU A 64 -3.54 25.70 -8.25
N SER A 65 -2.73 25.83 -7.20
CA SER A 65 -2.20 27.13 -6.79
C SER A 65 -1.29 27.76 -7.86
N LEU A 66 -0.48 26.95 -8.54
CA LEU A 66 0.40 27.37 -9.62
C LEU A 66 -0.37 27.71 -10.90
N LYS A 67 -1.47 27.00 -11.17
CA LYS A 67 -2.36 27.27 -12.30
C LYS A 67 -3.31 28.43 -12.09
N SER A 68 -3.44 28.95 -10.87
CA SER A 68 -4.30 30.11 -10.62
C SER A 68 -3.88 31.30 -11.48
N ASP A 69 -4.86 32.04 -12.00
CA ASP A 69 -4.61 33.17 -12.91
C ASP A 69 -3.63 34.20 -12.33
N LYS A 70 -3.60 34.35 -11.00
CA LYS A 70 -2.68 35.23 -10.29
C LYS A 70 -1.23 34.74 -10.33
N SER A 71 -1.01 33.42 -10.19
CA SER A 71 0.31 32.81 -10.33
C SER A 71 0.80 32.85 -11.78
N VAL A 72 -0.10 32.58 -12.73
CA VAL A 72 0.18 32.69 -14.17
C VAL A 72 0.51 34.13 -14.55
N GLU A 73 -0.26 35.10 -14.08
CA GLU A 73 0.00 36.53 -14.32
C GLU A 73 1.31 36.98 -13.66
N LYS A 74 1.61 36.50 -12.44
CA LYS A 74 2.88 36.79 -11.77
C LYS A 74 4.07 36.28 -12.59
N ILE A 75 4.04 35.02 -13.03
CA ILE A 75 5.09 34.45 -13.89
C ILE A 75 5.17 35.21 -15.21
N ALA A 76 4.04 35.52 -15.84
CA ALA A 76 4.00 36.28 -17.08
C ALA A 76 4.64 37.67 -16.93
N ARG A 77 4.38 38.38 -15.83
CA ARG A 77 4.94 39.72 -15.56
C ARG A 77 6.41 39.68 -15.12
N GLU A 78 6.78 38.76 -14.23
CA GLU A 78 8.11 38.72 -13.60
C GLU A 78 9.16 37.98 -14.44
N GLU A 79 8.81 36.82 -15.00
CA GLU A 79 9.74 35.95 -15.74
C GLU A 79 9.74 36.24 -17.24
N LEU A 80 8.55 36.52 -17.80
CA LEU A 80 8.38 36.70 -19.25
C LEU A 80 8.23 38.17 -19.68
N GLY A 81 8.07 39.09 -18.73
CA GLY A 81 7.87 40.52 -19.01
C GLY A 81 6.62 40.84 -19.84
N LEU A 82 5.65 39.92 -19.89
CA LEU A 82 4.41 40.02 -20.64
C LEU A 82 3.39 40.85 -19.85
N THR A 83 2.67 41.72 -20.56
CA THR A 83 1.50 42.44 -20.04
C THR A 83 0.32 42.30 -20.97
N LYS A 84 -0.87 42.61 -20.47
CA LYS A 84 -2.06 42.64 -21.31
C LYS A 84 -1.91 43.74 -22.38
N PRO A 85 -2.52 43.58 -23.57
CA PRO A 85 -2.36 44.51 -24.69
C PRO A 85 -2.74 45.97 -24.37
N ASP A 86 -3.56 46.15 -23.35
CA ASP A 86 -4.09 47.41 -22.84
C ASP A 86 -3.35 47.97 -21.61
N GLU A 87 -2.26 47.35 -21.18
CA GLU A 87 -1.47 47.77 -20.01
C GLU A 87 -0.06 48.27 -20.37
N ILE A 88 0.39 49.34 -19.70
CA ILE A 88 1.73 49.93 -19.87
C ILE A 88 2.60 49.56 -18.67
N LEU A 89 3.74 48.88 -18.91
CA LEU A 89 4.73 48.58 -17.88
C LEU A 89 5.44 49.86 -17.41
N ILE A 90 5.27 50.23 -16.14
CA ILE A 90 6.02 51.31 -15.50
C ILE A 90 7.12 50.68 -14.64
N LYS A 91 8.35 50.64 -15.14
CA LYS A 91 9.51 50.15 -14.37
C LYS A 91 10.00 51.29 -13.48
N GLY A 92 9.89 51.12 -12.16
CA GLY A 92 10.39 52.10 -11.20
C GLY A 92 11.90 52.27 -11.36
N ILE A 93 12.33 53.47 -11.73
CA ILE A 93 13.74 53.85 -11.72
C ILE A 93 14.07 54.18 -10.27
N GLU A 94 14.65 53.23 -9.53
CA GLU A 94 15.28 53.55 -8.24
C GLU A 94 16.44 54.53 -8.49
N LYS A 95 16.47 55.59 -7.68
CA LYS A 95 17.33 56.76 -7.83
C LYS A 95 18.62 56.60 -7.03
#